data_AF-C0R9A1-F1
#
_entry.id   AF-C0R9A1-F1
#
_cell.length_a   1.000
_cell.length_b   1.000
_cell.length_c   1.000
_cell.angle_alpha   90.00
_cell.angle_beta   90.00
_cell.angle_gamma   90.00
#
_symmetry.space_group_name_H-M   'P 1'
#
loop_
_entity.id
_entity.type
_entity.pdbx_description
1 polymer ?
#
loop_
_entity_poly.entity_id
_entity_poly.type
_entity_poly.pdbx_seq_one_letter_code
_entity_poly.pdbx_strand_id
1 'polypeptide(L)'
;MPASRHNNTPILKTAQSGGQKEGKEEIEKKIKKLKDKVEKSDSKKTPIKTYLEYEKEIKKIREELEDKLKDKKEEKEKLEKELKELKESLKKKKDERKKELEKAKQEFQDLKGKVDSTAGKTSGQQVKSQGQVGQQAWNKAKELGLSVNFSGSADTSDMTKGIIDDSLKKIEEELNNSIEDAREVKKE
;
A
#
# COMPACT_ATOMS: atom_id res chain seq x y z
N MET A 1 73.70 -27.74 -25.05
CA MET A 1 72.87 -26.54 -25.36
C MET A 1 72.03 -26.86 -26.59
N PRO A 2 70.77 -26.40 -26.75
CA PRO A 2 69.87 -25.66 -25.85
C PRO A 2 68.57 -26.42 -25.50
N ALA A 3 67.75 -25.77 -24.67
CA ALA A 3 66.54 -26.26 -24.03
C ALA A 3 65.26 -26.05 -24.88
N SER A 4 64.23 -26.85 -24.61
CA SER A 4 62.81 -26.49 -24.85
C SER A 4 61.95 -27.24 -23.84
N ARG A 5 61.63 -26.59 -22.71
CA ARG A 5 60.47 -25.71 -22.49
C ARG A 5 59.16 -26.50 -22.45
N HIS A 6 58.75 -26.74 -21.21
CA HIS A 6 57.45 -27.19 -20.78
C HIS A 6 56.32 -26.36 -21.40
N ASN A 7 55.42 -27.04 -22.12
CA ASN A 7 54.09 -26.50 -22.40
C ASN A 7 53.21 -26.74 -21.16
N ASN A 8 53.31 -25.82 -20.19
CA ASN A 8 52.25 -25.66 -19.20
C ASN A 8 51.20 -24.72 -19.80
N THR A 9 50.17 -25.31 -20.41
CA THR A 9 48.95 -24.59 -20.77
C THR A 9 48.23 -24.19 -19.48
N PRO A 10 48.00 -22.91 -19.19
CA PRO A 10 47.13 -22.54 -18.08
C PRO A 10 45.68 -22.79 -18.51
N ILE A 11 45.06 -23.81 -17.94
CA ILE A 11 43.62 -24.00 -18.03
C ILE A 11 42.98 -22.82 -17.31
N LEU A 12 42.52 -21.84 -18.09
CA LEU A 12 41.66 -20.76 -17.63
C LEU A 12 40.41 -21.39 -17.01
N LYS A 13 40.35 -21.31 -15.69
CA LYS A 13 39.20 -21.71 -14.87
C LYS A 13 38.08 -20.68 -15.10
N THR A 14 37.36 -20.81 -16.21
CA THR A 14 36.10 -20.10 -16.48
C THR A 14 34.96 -20.78 -15.72
N ALA A 15 34.86 -20.53 -14.41
CA ALA A 15 33.70 -20.98 -13.64
C ALA A 15 33.47 -20.09 -12.43
N GLN A 16 32.97 -18.87 -12.64
CA GLN A 16 32.28 -18.14 -11.56
C GLN A 16 31.33 -17.01 -12.00
N SER A 17 31.19 -16.73 -13.30
CA SER A 17 30.32 -15.62 -13.76
C SER A 17 28.84 -16.00 -13.98
N GLY A 18 28.47 -17.29 -13.95
CA GLY A 18 27.12 -17.77 -14.31
C GLY A 18 26.04 -17.38 -13.30
N GLY A 19 26.16 -17.85 -12.05
CA GLY A 19 25.12 -17.62 -11.03
C GLY A 19 25.02 -16.18 -10.49
N GLN A 20 26.05 -15.35 -10.71
CA GLN A 20 26.11 -13.99 -10.15
C GLN A 20 25.52 -12.90 -11.06
N LYS A 21 25.38 -13.14 -12.37
CA LYS A 21 24.58 -12.27 -13.26
C LYS A 21 23.08 -12.50 -13.05
N GLU A 22 22.70 -13.76 -12.85
CA GLU A 22 21.31 -14.16 -12.58
C GLU A 22 20.76 -13.52 -11.30
N GLY A 23 21.54 -13.48 -10.22
CA GLY A 23 21.11 -12.87 -8.95
C GLY A 23 20.79 -11.37 -9.03
N LYS A 24 21.55 -10.61 -9.82
CA LYS A 24 21.30 -9.17 -10.04
C LYS A 24 20.05 -8.94 -10.87
N GLU A 25 19.92 -9.65 -12.00
CA GLU A 25 18.75 -9.53 -12.87
C GLU A 25 17.45 -9.93 -12.15
N GLU A 26 17.52 -10.92 -11.26
CA GLU A 26 16.39 -11.31 -10.42
C GLU A 26 15.95 -10.17 -9.48
N ILE A 27 16.91 -9.51 -8.80
CA ILE A 27 16.63 -8.36 -7.93
C ILE A 27 16.04 -7.20 -8.73
N GLU A 28 16.62 -6.86 -9.89
CA GLU A 28 16.11 -5.81 -10.77
C GLU A 28 14.66 -6.10 -11.21
N LYS A 29 14.35 -7.35 -11.57
CA LYS A 29 12.97 -7.77 -11.90
C LYS A 29 12.02 -7.62 -10.71
N LYS A 30 12.46 -7.97 -9.49
CA LYS A 30 11.66 -7.78 -8.27
C LYS A 30 11.39 -6.31 -7.98
N ILE A 31 12.41 -5.44 -8.07
CA ILE A 31 12.28 -3.98 -7.90
C ILE A 31 11.31 -3.41 -8.93
N LYS A 32 11.49 -3.74 -10.21
CA LYS A 32 10.62 -3.26 -11.30
C LYS A 32 9.17 -3.71 -11.10
N LYS A 33 8.95 -4.99 -10.76
CA LYS A 33 7.62 -5.52 -10.48
C LYS A 33 6.95 -4.79 -9.30
N LEU A 34 7.70 -4.52 -8.23
CA LEU A 34 7.18 -3.80 -7.08
C LEU A 34 6.89 -2.33 -7.41
N LYS A 35 7.75 -1.68 -8.20
CA LYS A 35 7.52 -0.34 -8.72
C LYS A 35 6.23 -0.27 -9.55
N ASP A 36 6.02 -1.21 -10.47
CA ASP A 36 4.78 -1.29 -11.26
C ASP A 36 3.53 -1.47 -10.37
N LYS A 37 3.61 -2.31 -9.31
CA LYS A 37 2.51 -2.46 -8.34
C LYS A 37 2.23 -1.14 -7.62
N VAL A 38 3.28 -0.46 -7.14
CA VAL A 38 3.15 0.83 -6.44
C VAL A 38 2.57 1.88 -7.36
N GLU A 39 3.03 1.99 -8.61
CA GLU A 39 2.52 2.94 -9.60
C GLU A 39 1.04 2.72 -9.91
N LYS A 40 0.63 1.47 -10.13
CA LYS A 40 -0.77 1.08 -10.39
C LYS A 40 -1.70 1.20 -9.18
N SER A 41 -1.16 1.30 -7.97
CA SER A 41 -1.95 1.45 -6.75
C SER A 41 -2.55 2.86 -6.67
N ASP A 42 -3.86 2.93 -6.47
CA ASP A 42 -4.61 4.17 -6.32
C ASP A 42 -4.53 4.63 -4.85
N SER A 43 -3.88 5.76 -4.57
CA SER A 43 -3.72 6.26 -3.19
C SER A 43 -5.04 6.59 -2.50
N LYS A 44 -6.15 6.71 -3.24
CA LYS A 44 -7.49 6.90 -2.68
C LYS A 44 -8.25 5.62 -2.38
N LYS A 45 -7.80 4.45 -2.84
CA LYS A 45 -8.56 3.19 -2.70
C LYS A 45 -7.73 2.04 -2.17
N THR A 46 -6.43 2.03 -2.48
CA THR A 46 -5.51 1.00 -2.00
C THR A 46 -5.40 1.11 -0.49
N PRO A 47 -5.70 0.02 0.26
CA PRO A 47 -5.64 0.05 1.71
C PRO A 47 -4.22 0.26 2.22
N ILE A 48 -4.07 0.92 3.38
CA ILE A 48 -2.76 1.12 4.02
C ILE A 48 -2.01 -0.20 4.26
N LYS A 49 -2.75 -1.27 4.57
CA LYS A 49 -2.19 -2.62 4.74
C LYS A 49 -1.40 -3.09 3.51
N THR A 50 -1.89 -2.83 2.31
CA THR A 50 -1.19 -3.19 1.07
C THR A 50 0.14 -2.44 0.94
N TYR A 51 0.19 -1.16 1.32
CA TYR A 51 1.45 -0.41 1.35
C TYR A 51 2.42 -0.96 2.41
N LEU A 52 1.94 -1.42 3.55
CA LEU A 52 2.76 -2.09 4.57
C LEU A 52 3.34 -3.42 4.06
N GLU A 53 2.58 -4.20 3.29
CA GLU A 53 3.07 -5.41 2.63
C GLU A 53 4.18 -5.09 1.63
N TYR A 54 4.02 -4.01 0.85
CA TYR A 54 5.08 -3.53 -0.05
C TYR A 54 6.33 -3.07 0.71
N GLU A 55 6.21 -2.44 1.89
CA GLU A 55 7.37 -2.10 2.75
C GLU A 55 8.11 -3.38 3.21
N LYS A 56 7.36 -4.44 3.57
CA LYS A 56 7.93 -5.76 3.91
C LYS A 56 8.62 -6.40 2.70
N GLU A 57 8.06 -6.29 1.48
CA GLU A 57 8.72 -6.73 0.24
C GLU A 57 10.04 -5.97 0.00
N ILE A 58 10.07 -4.64 0.20
CA ILE A 58 11.31 -3.82 0.07
C ILE A 58 12.39 -4.30 1.05
N LYS A 59 12.04 -4.58 2.30
CA LYS A 59 13.01 -5.09 3.30
C LYS A 59 13.65 -6.40 2.82
N LYS A 60 12.83 -7.36 2.37
CA LYS A 60 13.31 -8.66 1.84
C LYS A 60 14.22 -8.49 0.62
N ILE A 61 13.85 -7.63 -0.32
CA ILE A 61 14.70 -7.36 -1.50
C ILE A 61 16.04 -6.77 -1.07
N ARG A 62 16.05 -5.91 -0.03
CA ARG A 62 17.29 -5.32 0.49
C ARG A 62 18.20 -6.37 1.14
N GLU A 63 17.65 -7.29 1.91
CA GLU A 63 18.41 -8.42 2.49
C GLU A 63 18.99 -9.32 1.39
N GLU A 64 18.19 -9.70 0.38
CA GLU A 64 18.68 -10.47 -0.77
C GLU A 64 19.79 -9.73 -1.53
N LEU A 65 19.67 -8.41 -1.67
CA LEU A 65 20.67 -7.56 -2.31
C LEU A 65 21.96 -7.51 -1.50
N GLU A 66 21.87 -7.42 -0.17
CA GLU A 66 23.03 -7.49 0.72
C GLU A 66 23.73 -8.85 0.58
N ASP A 67 22.99 -9.95 0.50
CA ASP A 67 23.57 -11.30 0.42
C ASP A 67 24.14 -11.65 -0.97
N LYS A 68 23.44 -11.30 -2.05
CA LYS A 68 23.82 -11.67 -3.42
C LYS A 68 24.91 -10.76 -4.00
N LEU A 69 25.05 -9.52 -3.52
CA LEU A 69 25.95 -8.50 -4.09
C LEU A 69 27.01 -7.96 -3.10
N LYS A 70 27.39 -8.74 -2.07
CA LYS A 70 28.40 -8.37 -1.06
C LYS A 70 29.67 -7.76 -1.65
N ASP A 71 30.19 -8.36 -2.71
CA ASP A 71 31.48 -7.98 -3.31
C ASP A 71 31.36 -6.94 -4.44
N LYS A 72 30.14 -6.50 -4.79
CA LYS A 72 29.86 -5.62 -5.94
C LYS A 72 29.28 -4.27 -5.52
N LYS A 73 30.14 -3.46 -4.90
CA LYS A 73 29.78 -2.18 -4.29
C LYS A 73 29.00 -1.23 -5.22
N GLU A 74 29.44 -1.05 -6.47
CA GLU A 74 28.79 -0.13 -7.41
C GLU A 74 27.37 -0.60 -7.82
N GLU A 75 27.20 -1.89 -8.14
CA GLU A 75 25.89 -2.44 -8.53
C GLU A 75 24.90 -2.38 -7.36
N LYS A 76 25.40 -2.73 -6.17
CA LYS A 76 24.65 -2.66 -4.92
C LYS A 76 24.18 -1.23 -4.64
N GLU A 77 25.05 -0.23 -4.77
CA GLU A 77 24.71 1.17 -4.53
C GLU A 77 23.63 1.67 -5.50
N LYS A 78 23.68 1.26 -6.77
CA LYS A 78 22.66 1.63 -7.76
C LYS A 78 21.28 1.07 -7.38
N LEU A 79 21.21 -0.22 -7.04
CA LEU A 79 19.94 -0.87 -6.67
C LEU A 79 19.43 -0.40 -5.31
N GLU A 80 20.30 -0.06 -4.36
CA GLU A 80 19.90 0.59 -3.10
C GLU A 80 19.27 1.98 -3.34
N LYS A 81 19.80 2.76 -4.29
CA LYS A 81 19.19 4.05 -4.68
C LYS A 81 17.78 3.84 -5.24
N GLU A 82 17.61 2.88 -6.15
CA GLU A 82 16.29 2.54 -6.71
C GLU A 82 15.30 2.07 -5.63
N LEU A 83 15.73 1.24 -4.68
CA LEU A 83 14.92 0.83 -3.54
C LEU A 83 14.54 2.01 -2.62
N LYS A 84 15.47 2.95 -2.43
CA LYS A 84 15.22 4.15 -1.62
C LYS A 84 14.17 5.05 -2.27
N GLU A 85 14.29 5.31 -3.57
CA GLU A 85 13.28 6.06 -4.33
C GLU A 85 11.92 5.38 -4.29
N LEU A 86 11.87 4.05 -4.46
CA LEU A 86 10.64 3.28 -4.35
C LEU A 86 10.01 3.38 -2.96
N LYS A 87 10.83 3.33 -1.90
CA LYS A 87 10.38 3.48 -0.51
C LYS A 87 9.81 4.88 -0.25
N GLU A 88 10.42 5.93 -0.79
CA GLU A 88 9.91 7.30 -0.68
C GLU A 88 8.58 7.47 -1.42
N SER A 89 8.47 6.91 -2.63
CA SER A 89 7.22 6.91 -3.42
C SER A 89 6.08 6.18 -2.69
N LEU A 90 6.38 5.00 -2.13
CA LEU A 90 5.44 4.23 -1.31
C LEU A 90 4.97 5.03 -0.09
N LYS A 91 5.92 5.63 0.65
CA LYS A 91 5.61 6.45 1.82
C LYS A 91 4.68 7.60 1.47
N LYS A 92 4.94 8.29 0.36
CA LYS A 92 4.08 9.38 -0.13
C LYS A 92 2.66 8.90 -0.40
N LYS A 93 2.47 7.79 -1.13
CA LYS A 93 1.13 7.24 -1.42
C LYS A 93 0.40 6.79 -0.14
N LYS A 94 1.12 6.20 0.81
CA LYS A 94 0.57 5.81 2.11
C LYS A 94 0.13 7.01 2.94
N ASP A 95 0.93 8.08 2.96
CA ASP A 95 0.59 9.32 3.65
C ASP A 95 -0.60 10.04 2.98
N GLU A 96 -0.69 10.01 1.65
CA GLU A 96 -1.87 10.49 0.91
C GLU A 96 -3.14 9.71 1.30
N ARG A 97 -3.08 8.36 1.34
CA ARG A 97 -4.20 7.53 1.79
C ARG A 97 -4.65 7.88 3.20
N LYS A 98 -3.71 8.05 4.14
CA LYS A 98 -4.02 8.45 5.53
C LYS A 98 -4.76 9.78 5.60
N LYS A 99 -4.27 10.80 4.89
CA LYS A 99 -4.91 12.12 4.85
C LYS A 99 -6.31 12.05 4.26
N GLU A 100 -6.49 11.27 3.19
CA GLU A 100 -7.80 11.09 2.56
C GLU A 100 -8.78 10.39 3.52
N LEU A 101 -8.32 9.39 4.27
CA LEU A 101 -9.11 8.70 5.29
C LEU A 101 -9.47 9.61 6.47
N GLU A 102 -8.54 10.43 6.96
CA GLU A 102 -8.81 11.40 8.03
C GLU A 102 -9.84 12.45 7.60
N LYS A 103 -9.70 12.98 6.38
CA LYS A 103 -10.67 13.90 5.80
C LYS A 103 -12.03 13.22 5.63
N ALA A 104 -12.04 12.00 5.11
CA ALA A 104 -13.25 11.22 4.93
C ALA A 104 -13.96 10.98 6.26
N LYS A 105 -13.22 10.67 7.33
CA LYS A 105 -13.73 10.49 8.69
C LYS A 105 -14.51 11.71 9.14
N GLN A 106 -13.94 12.91 9.00
CA GLN A 106 -14.61 14.17 9.35
C GLN A 106 -15.90 14.35 8.55
N GLU A 107 -15.84 14.18 7.23
CA GLU A 107 -17.01 14.34 6.37
C GLU A 107 -18.11 13.31 6.69
N PHE A 108 -17.78 12.07 7.05
CA PHE A 108 -18.78 11.09 7.52
C PHE A 108 -19.37 11.45 8.89
N GLN A 109 -18.58 12.04 9.80
CA GLN A 109 -19.09 12.57 11.07
C GLN A 109 -20.06 13.74 10.84
N ASP A 110 -19.78 14.62 9.88
CA ASP A 110 -20.70 15.70 9.49
C ASP A 110 -22.01 15.14 8.90
N LEU A 111 -21.92 14.11 8.05
CA LEU A 111 -23.12 13.42 7.53
C LEU A 111 -23.92 12.77 8.67
N LYS A 112 -23.24 12.15 9.64
CA LYS A 112 -23.89 11.61 10.85
C LYS A 112 -24.65 12.69 11.60
N GLY A 113 -24.01 13.82 11.88
CA GLY A 113 -24.63 14.97 12.53
C GLY A 113 -25.83 15.52 11.78
N LYS A 114 -25.79 15.55 10.44
CA LYS A 114 -26.95 15.95 9.61
C LYS A 114 -28.12 14.98 9.77
N VAL A 115 -27.87 13.66 9.74
CA VAL A 115 -28.91 12.64 9.91
C VAL A 115 -29.58 12.76 11.27
N ASP A 116 -28.79 12.93 12.33
CA ASP A 116 -29.27 13.09 13.70
C ASP A 116 -30.01 14.42 13.90
N SER A 117 -29.58 15.47 13.21
CA SER A 117 -30.21 16.80 13.23
C SER A 117 -31.39 16.94 12.25
N THR A 118 -31.73 15.92 11.46
CA THR A 118 -32.85 15.97 10.50
C THR A 118 -34.19 15.90 11.24
N ALA A 119 -34.50 16.94 12.03
CA ALA A 119 -35.80 17.21 12.60
C ALA A 119 -36.67 17.91 11.53
N GLY A 120 -37.48 17.13 10.81
CA GLY A 120 -38.46 17.67 9.85
C GLY A 120 -39.82 17.88 10.53
N LYS A 121 -40.63 18.81 10.02
CA LYS A 121 -42.01 19.02 10.50
C LYS A 121 -42.96 17.87 10.14
N THR A 122 -42.57 17.00 9.20
CA THR A 122 -43.35 15.85 8.72
C THR A 122 -42.44 14.67 8.35
N SER A 123 -42.95 13.43 8.50
CA SER A 123 -42.20 12.18 8.22
C SER A 123 -41.64 12.10 6.79
N GLY A 124 -42.39 12.53 5.78
CA GLY A 124 -41.94 12.49 4.37
C GLY A 124 -40.76 13.41 4.04
N GLN A 125 -40.66 14.57 4.71
CA GLN A 125 -39.51 15.47 4.55
C GLN A 125 -38.25 14.88 5.18
N GLN A 126 -38.37 14.20 6.33
CA GLN A 126 -37.25 13.54 7.00
C GLN A 126 -36.66 12.43 6.13
N VAL A 127 -37.52 11.56 5.58
CA VAL A 127 -37.10 10.47 4.68
C VAL A 127 -36.37 10.99 3.45
N LYS A 128 -36.87 12.06 2.81
CA LYS A 128 -36.22 12.64 1.62
C LYS A 128 -34.85 13.24 1.94
N SER A 129 -34.72 13.99 3.02
CA SER A 129 -33.46 14.58 3.44
C SER A 129 -32.44 13.52 3.86
N GLN A 130 -32.87 12.48 4.59
CA GLN A 130 -31.99 11.37 4.98
C GLN A 130 -31.57 10.51 3.79
N GLY A 131 -32.44 10.32 2.80
CA GLY A 131 -32.10 9.62 1.55
C GLY A 131 -31.00 10.32 0.75
N GLN A 132 -31.04 11.66 0.68
CA GLN A 132 -29.96 12.43 0.04
C GLN A 132 -28.63 12.29 0.79
N VAL A 133 -28.65 12.34 2.12
CA VAL A 133 -27.46 12.13 2.94
C VAL A 133 -26.92 10.71 2.77
N GLY A 134 -27.79 9.69 2.70
CA GLY A 134 -27.42 8.31 2.43
C GLY A 134 -26.74 8.13 1.08
N GLN A 135 -27.25 8.78 0.03
CA GLN A 135 -26.65 8.75 -1.29
C GLN A 135 -25.25 9.39 -1.30
N GLN A 136 -25.08 10.52 -0.60
CA GLN A 136 -23.77 11.15 -0.43
C GLN A 136 -22.79 10.23 0.30
N ALA A 137 -23.21 9.63 1.42
CA ALA A 137 -22.41 8.69 2.19
C ALA A 137 -21.97 7.49 1.35
N TRP A 138 -22.89 6.91 0.56
CA TRP A 138 -22.62 5.75 -0.28
C TRP A 138 -21.63 6.07 -1.40
N ASN A 139 -21.83 7.17 -2.13
CA ASN A 139 -20.91 7.60 -3.19
C ASN A 139 -19.51 7.80 -2.63
N LYS A 140 -19.41 8.44 -1.47
CA LYS A 140 -18.15 8.71 -0.79
C LYS A 140 -17.43 7.44 -0.34
N ALA A 141 -18.15 6.47 0.24
CA ALA A 141 -17.60 5.17 0.60
C ALA A 141 -17.02 4.45 -0.63
N LYS A 142 -17.77 4.48 -1.75
CA LYS A 142 -17.36 3.88 -3.02
C LYS A 142 -16.13 4.56 -3.62
N GLU A 143 -16.04 5.89 -3.56
CA GLU A 143 -14.87 6.65 -4.02
C GLU A 143 -13.60 6.27 -3.26
N LEU A 144 -13.73 5.98 -1.96
CA LEU A 144 -12.64 5.55 -1.09
C LEU A 144 -12.31 4.06 -1.19
N GLY A 145 -13.04 3.31 -2.03
CA GLY A 145 -12.88 1.86 -2.16
C GLY A 145 -13.38 1.06 -0.94
N LEU A 146 -14.19 1.68 -0.08
CA LEU A 146 -14.78 1.00 1.08
C LEU A 146 -15.94 0.13 0.59
N SER A 147 -15.86 -1.18 0.84
CA SER A 147 -17.04 -2.03 0.79
C SER A 147 -17.92 -1.61 1.96
N VAL A 148 -19.16 -1.19 1.71
CA VAL A 148 -20.15 -0.89 2.76
C VAL A 148 -21.25 -1.93 2.70
N ASN A 149 -21.50 -2.60 3.83
CA ASN A 149 -22.56 -3.58 3.95
C ASN A 149 -23.66 -2.99 4.83
N PHE A 150 -24.84 -2.78 4.26
CA PHE A 150 -26.03 -2.44 5.03
C PHE A 150 -27.05 -3.57 4.90
N SER A 151 -27.69 -3.93 6.01
CA SER A 151 -28.85 -4.83 5.97
C SER A 151 -29.99 -4.09 5.27
N GLY A 152 -30.71 -4.77 4.37
CA GLY A 152 -31.81 -4.21 3.60
C GLY A 152 -33.03 -3.85 4.46
N SER A 153 -32.88 -2.85 5.33
CA SER A 153 -33.99 -2.23 6.05
C SER A 153 -34.89 -1.52 5.06
N ALA A 154 -36.21 -1.63 5.24
CA ALA A 154 -37.19 -0.84 4.51
C ALA A 154 -37.16 0.65 4.89
N ASP A 155 -36.48 0.99 6.00
CA ASP A 155 -36.39 2.36 6.52
C ASP A 155 -35.14 3.08 6.00
N THR A 156 -35.36 4.20 5.31
CA THR A 156 -34.30 5.04 4.73
C THR A 156 -33.37 5.61 5.81
N SER A 157 -33.91 5.84 7.02
CA SER A 157 -33.12 6.34 8.15
C SER A 157 -32.06 5.33 8.57
N ASP A 158 -32.47 4.07 8.74
CA ASP A 158 -31.60 2.97 9.18
C ASP A 158 -30.54 2.64 8.13
N MET A 159 -30.92 2.68 6.85
CA MET A 159 -29.98 2.48 5.74
C MET A 159 -28.88 3.56 5.73
N THR A 160 -29.25 4.84 5.82
CA THR A 160 -28.28 5.93 5.82
C THR A 160 -27.34 5.86 7.01
N LYS A 161 -27.87 5.61 8.23
CA LYS A 161 -27.05 5.43 9.43
C LYS A 161 -26.11 4.25 9.30
N GLY A 162 -26.59 3.11 8.80
CA GLY A 162 -25.79 1.91 8.56
C GLY A 162 -24.60 2.16 7.63
N ILE A 163 -24.82 2.86 6.50
CA ILE A 163 -23.75 3.22 5.57
C ILE A 163 -22.69 4.11 6.24
N ILE A 164 -23.13 5.12 7.00
CA ILE A 164 -22.23 6.06 7.67
C ILE A 164 -21.43 5.35 8.76
N ASP A 165 -22.09 4.59 9.63
CA ASP A 165 -21.44 3.90 10.74
C ASP A 165 -20.46 2.83 10.26
N ASP A 166 -20.82 2.02 9.25
CA ASP A 166 -19.92 1.01 8.67
C ASP A 166 -18.72 1.67 7.96
N SER A 167 -18.93 2.81 7.28
CA SER A 167 -17.83 3.59 6.68
C SER A 167 -16.88 4.14 7.74
N LEU A 168 -17.40 4.76 8.80
CA LEU A 168 -16.61 5.28 9.90
C LEU A 168 -15.78 4.18 10.56
N LYS A 169 -16.42 3.04 10.86
CA LYS A 169 -15.76 1.89 11.46
C LYS A 169 -14.59 1.40 10.59
N LYS A 170 -14.80 1.24 9.28
CA LYS A 170 -13.76 0.77 8.35
C LYS A 170 -12.61 1.75 8.21
N ILE A 171 -12.90 3.05 8.18
CA ILE A 171 -11.87 4.09 8.18
C ILE A 171 -11.03 4.00 9.46
N GLU A 172 -11.67 3.86 10.62
CA GLU A 172 -10.97 3.74 11.90
C GLU A 172 -10.13 2.46 12.00
N GLU A 173 -10.66 1.32 11.56
CA GLU A 173 -9.92 0.06 11.51
C GLU A 173 -8.68 0.19 10.62
N GLU A 174 -8.79 0.79 9.42
CA GLU A 174 -7.64 0.97 8.53
C GLU A 174 -6.58 1.91 9.12
N LEU A 175 -7.00 3.03 9.73
CA LEU A 175 -6.09 3.97 10.39
C LEU A 175 -5.41 3.36 11.63
N ASN A 176 -6.13 2.57 12.42
CA ASN A 176 -5.61 1.93 13.64
C ASN A 176 -4.66 0.76 13.33
N ASN A 177 -5.01 -0.11 12.38
CA ASN A 177 -4.13 -1.20 11.95
C ASN A 177 -2.78 -0.68 11.43
N SER A 178 -2.78 0.53 10.85
CA SER A 178 -1.56 1.22 10.43
C SER A 178 -0.62 1.61 11.59
N ILE A 179 -1.14 1.75 12.81
CA ILE A 179 -0.38 2.08 14.02
C ILE A 179 0.23 0.82 14.63
N GLU A 180 -0.50 -0.29 14.65
CA GLU A 180 -0.03 -1.57 15.18
C GLU A 180 1.12 -2.15 14.34
N ASP A 181 0.97 -2.22 13.02
CA ASP A 181 2.05 -2.65 12.11
C ASP A 181 3.28 -1.72 12.18
N ALA A 182 3.08 -0.42 12.44
CA ALA A 182 4.19 0.54 12.62
C ALA A 182 4.95 0.36 13.93
N ARG A 183 4.32 -0.23 14.96
CA ARG A 183 4.98 -0.59 16.23
C ARG A 183 5.78 -1.88 16.11
N GLU A 184 5.34 -2.83 15.29
CA GLU A 184 6.13 -4.03 15.00
C GLU A 184 7.38 -3.71 14.16
N VAL A 185 7.25 -2.87 13.13
CA VAL A 185 8.39 -2.48 12.27
C VAL A 185 9.48 -1.68 13.02
N LYS A 186 9.16 -1.07 14.17
CA LYS A 186 10.11 -0.34 15.03
C LYS A 186 10.80 -1.21 16.08
N LYS A 187 10.34 -2.46 16.30
CA LYS A 187 10.91 -3.37 17.29
C LYS A 187 11.96 -4.33 16.70
N GLU A 188 12.06 -4.42 15.37
CA GLU A 188 13.17 -5.04 14.63
C GLU A 188 14.21 -4.00 14.20
#